data_AF-A0A0F7ZTX1-F1
#
_entry.id   AF-A0A0F7ZTX1-F1
#
_cell.length_a   1.000
_cell.length_b   1.000
_cell.length_c   1.000
_cell.angle_alpha   90.00
_cell.angle_beta   90.00
_cell.angle_gamma   90.00
#
_symmetry.space_group_name_H-M   'P 1'
#
loop_
_entity.id
_entity.type
_entity.pdbx_description
1 polymer ?
#
loop_
_entity_poly.entity_id
_entity_poly.type
_entity_poly.pdbx_seq_one_letter_code
_entity_poly.pdbx_strand_id
1 'polypeptide(L)'
;MSSSSHPVRDYPVCCLHPGCTAKPFKRRADLDRHYKHRHAPESLKESFNCDYPRCSRRLDPFHRLDHFRDHLREYHKEDIEKRGAGQEGDVAWLQGRKVSWSWWRCSKCLRRVHIDRSGYECPDCRTSCQVRRKEARQRD
;
A
#
# COMPACT_ATOMS: atom_id res chain seq x y z
N MET A 1 38.09 -15.47 -17.17
CA MET A 1 36.82 -15.94 -17.75
C MET A 1 35.72 -14.96 -17.33
N SER A 2 35.29 -14.11 -18.26
CA SER A 2 34.33 -13.02 -18.05
C SER A 2 32.90 -13.56 -17.99
N SER A 3 32.10 -13.12 -17.02
CA SER A 3 30.63 -13.26 -17.06
C SER A 3 30.03 -11.87 -17.12
N SER A 4 29.76 -11.42 -18.33
CA SER A 4 29.05 -10.17 -18.61
C SER A 4 27.56 -10.39 -18.44
N SER A 5 26.97 -9.80 -17.40
CA SER A 5 25.52 -9.72 -17.22
C SER A 5 24.94 -8.80 -18.29
N HIS A 6 24.33 -9.37 -19.33
CA HIS A 6 23.55 -8.59 -20.29
C HIS A 6 22.29 -8.00 -19.62
N PRO A 7 21.99 -6.70 -19.77
CA PRO A 7 20.70 -6.17 -19.38
C PRO A 7 19.67 -6.69 -20.39
N VAL A 8 18.71 -7.49 -19.93
CA VAL A 8 17.52 -7.85 -20.71
C VAL A 8 16.86 -6.53 -21.13
N ARG A 9 16.89 -6.23 -22.43
CA ARG A 9 16.16 -5.09 -22.99
C ARG A 9 14.67 -5.37 -22.79
N ASP A 10 14.06 -4.76 -21.78
CA ASP A 10 12.60 -4.72 -21.61
C ASP A 10 12.01 -4.00 -22.84
N TYR A 11 11.51 -4.77 -23.80
CA TYR A 11 10.81 -4.22 -24.95
C TYR A 11 9.54 -3.49 -24.48
N PRO A 12 9.13 -2.40 -25.16
CA PRO A 12 7.89 -1.70 -24.83
C PRO A 12 6.71 -2.67 -24.87
N VAL A 13 6.05 -2.85 -23.73
CA VAL A 13 4.91 -3.76 -23.58
C VAL A 13 3.62 -2.99 -23.87
N CYS A 14 2.83 -3.46 -24.84
CA CYS A 14 1.63 -2.76 -25.32
C CYS A 14 0.35 -3.38 -24.76
N CYS A 15 -0.72 -2.57 -24.67
CA CYS A 15 -2.06 -3.10 -24.40
C CYS A 15 -2.63 -3.72 -25.68
N LEU A 16 -3.17 -4.94 -25.57
CA LEU A 16 -3.80 -5.69 -26.66
C LEU A 16 -5.33 -5.69 -26.57
N HIS A 17 -5.91 -4.95 -25.63
CA HIS A 17 -7.36 -4.86 -25.51
C HIS A 17 -7.94 -4.17 -26.76
N PRO A 18 -8.99 -4.74 -27.40
CA PRO A 18 -9.61 -4.13 -28.57
C PRO A 18 -9.97 -2.67 -28.34
N GLY A 19 -9.57 -1.79 -29.27
CA GLY A 19 -9.85 -0.36 -29.23
C GLY A 19 -9.05 0.45 -28.19
N CYS A 20 -8.12 -0.15 -27.45
CA CYS A 20 -7.31 0.60 -26.50
C CYS A 20 -6.21 1.42 -27.21
N THR A 21 -6.19 2.72 -26.95
CA THR A 21 -5.23 3.68 -27.55
C THR A 21 -4.06 4.01 -26.62
N ALA A 22 -3.82 3.18 -25.60
CA ALA A 22 -2.74 3.41 -24.65
C ALA A 22 -1.38 3.28 -25.33
N LYS A 23 -0.48 4.23 -25.04
CA LYS A 23 0.92 4.17 -25.49
C LYS A 23 1.63 2.95 -24.90
N PRO A 24 2.67 2.43 -25.58
CA PRO A 24 3.50 1.34 -25.05
C PRO A 24 4.05 1.67 -23.65
N PHE A 25 4.02 0.69 -22.77
CA PHE A 25 4.50 0.80 -21.39
C PHE A 25 5.95 0.36 -21.30
N LYS A 26 6.71 0.98 -20.40
CA LYS A 26 8.12 0.65 -20.18
C LYS A 26 8.32 -0.66 -19.40
N ARG A 27 7.31 -1.12 -18.66
CA ARG A 27 7.38 -2.29 -17.77
C ARG A 27 6.05 -3.03 -17.72
N ARG A 28 6.12 -4.35 -17.56
CA ARG A 28 4.95 -5.24 -17.40
C ARG A 28 4.04 -4.81 -16.24
N ALA A 29 4.63 -4.40 -15.12
CA ALA A 29 3.87 -3.92 -13.96
C ALA A 29 3.02 -2.66 -14.23
N ASP A 30 3.42 -1.82 -15.19
CA ASP A 30 2.63 -0.66 -15.60
C ASP A 30 1.50 -1.07 -16.55
N LEU A 31 1.72 -2.06 -17.41
CA LEU A 31 0.69 -2.68 -18.24
C LEU A 31 -0.36 -3.43 -17.41
N ASP A 32 0.05 -4.24 -16.44
CA ASP A 32 -0.86 -4.95 -15.53
C ASP A 32 -1.77 -3.97 -14.79
N ARG A 33 -1.20 -2.88 -14.29
CA ARG A 33 -1.95 -1.80 -13.63
C ARG A 33 -2.94 -1.16 -14.61
N HIS A 34 -2.53 -0.91 -15.85
CA HIS A 34 -3.42 -0.37 -16.88
C HIS A 34 -4.62 -1.28 -17.12
N TYR A 35 -4.41 -2.58 -17.32
CA TYR A 35 -5.51 -3.54 -17.48
C TYR A 35 -6.45 -3.56 -16.29
N LYS A 36 -5.92 -3.63 -15.07
CA LYS A 36 -6.73 -3.66 -13.83
C LYS A 36 -7.60 -2.42 -13.64
N HIS A 37 -7.19 -1.25 -14.11
CA HIS A 37 -7.98 -0.02 -13.94
C HIS A 37 -8.83 0.36 -15.14
N ARG A 38 -8.37 0.07 -16.37
CA ARG A 38 -9.04 0.52 -17.60
C ARG A 38 -9.93 -0.56 -18.22
N HIS A 39 -9.56 -1.82 -18.06
CA HIS A 39 -10.21 -2.93 -18.76
C HIS A 39 -10.87 -3.94 -17.84
N ALA A 40 -10.55 -3.93 -16.55
CA ALA A 40 -11.30 -4.75 -15.60
C ALA A 40 -12.77 -4.29 -15.55
N PRO A 41 -13.72 -5.24 -15.52
CA PRO A 41 -15.11 -4.97 -15.16
C PRO A 41 -15.19 -4.17 -13.86
N GLU A 42 -16.18 -3.29 -13.74
CA GLU A 42 -16.33 -2.45 -12.55
C GLU A 42 -16.49 -3.26 -11.27
N SER A 43 -17.14 -4.42 -11.35
CA SER A 43 -17.27 -5.39 -10.26
C SER A 43 -15.94 -5.98 -9.75
N LEU A 44 -14.89 -5.96 -10.58
CA LEU A 44 -13.55 -6.46 -10.23
C LEU A 44 -12.57 -5.34 -9.87
N LYS A 45 -12.97 -4.07 -10.03
CA LYS A 45 -12.11 -2.95 -9.65
C LYS A 45 -12.08 -2.85 -8.13
N GLU A 46 -10.88 -2.93 -7.57
CA GLU A 46 -10.70 -2.71 -6.14
C GLU A 46 -11.11 -1.28 -5.76
N SER A 47 -11.89 -1.18 -4.70
CA SER A 47 -12.31 0.09 -4.10
C SER A 47 -11.96 0.08 -2.63
N PHE A 48 -11.17 1.06 -2.20
CA PHE A 48 -10.72 1.21 -0.82
C PHE A 48 -11.42 2.42 -0.20
N ASN A 49 -12.38 2.17 0.67
CA ASN A 49 -13.09 3.22 1.40
C ASN A 49 -12.35 3.57 2.68
N CYS A 50 -12.34 4.86 3.04
CA CYS A 50 -11.83 5.25 4.34
C CYS A 50 -12.76 4.78 5.46
N ASP A 51 -12.21 4.15 6.50
CA ASP A 51 -12.96 3.60 7.64
C ASP A 51 -13.16 4.62 8.77
N TYR A 52 -12.68 5.86 8.62
CA TYR A 52 -12.92 6.93 9.58
C TYR A 52 -14.34 7.50 9.44
N PRO A 53 -15.17 7.49 10.49
CA PRO A 53 -16.58 7.89 10.40
C PRO A 53 -16.82 9.32 9.90
N ARG A 54 -15.90 10.24 10.21
CA ARG A 54 -16.00 11.67 9.84
C ARG A 54 -15.21 12.03 8.58
N CYS A 55 -14.66 11.05 7.86
CA CYS A 55 -13.91 11.30 6.65
C CYS A 55 -14.85 11.45 5.45
N SER A 56 -14.71 12.53 4.68
CA SER A 56 -15.48 12.73 3.44
C SER A 56 -15.20 11.63 2.40
N ARG A 57 -13.97 11.11 2.36
CA ARG A 57 -13.53 10.00 1.50
C ARG A 57 -14.07 8.63 1.95
N ARG A 58 -14.96 8.57 2.95
CA ARG A 58 -15.69 7.35 3.33
C ARG A 58 -16.73 6.96 2.26
N LEU A 59 -17.33 7.94 1.60
CA LEU A 59 -18.33 7.72 0.53
C LEU A 59 -17.72 7.81 -0.88
N ASP A 60 -16.42 8.11 -0.96
CA ASP A 60 -15.68 8.31 -2.21
C ASP A 60 -14.40 7.44 -2.19
N PRO A 61 -14.49 6.19 -2.70
CA PRO A 61 -13.42 5.21 -2.59
C PRO A 61 -12.17 5.61 -3.37
N PHE A 62 -11.03 5.12 -2.89
CA PHE A 62 -9.80 5.13 -3.66
C PHE A 62 -9.73 3.87 -4.51
N HIS A 63 -9.35 3.99 -5.79
CA HIS A 63 -9.15 2.83 -6.68
C HIS A 63 -7.71 2.34 -6.70
N ARG A 64 -6.84 2.96 -5.89
CA ARG A 64 -5.42 2.60 -5.79
C ARG A 64 -4.99 2.55 -4.34
N LEU A 65 -4.37 1.43 -3.97
CA LEU A 65 -3.94 1.17 -2.60
C LEU A 65 -2.86 2.15 -2.11
N ASP A 66 -1.99 2.65 -2.99
CA ASP A 66 -0.98 3.64 -2.62
C ASP A 66 -1.60 5.00 -2.29
N HIS A 67 -2.58 5.47 -3.07
CA HIS A 67 -3.32 6.70 -2.72
C HIS A 67 -4.10 6.55 -1.41
N PHE A 68 -4.70 5.38 -1.18
CA PHE A 68 -5.37 5.12 0.09
C PHE A 68 -4.39 5.12 1.28
N ARG A 69 -3.20 4.53 1.10
CA ARG A 69 -2.13 4.58 2.12
C ARG A 69 -1.75 6.00 2.45
N ASP A 70 -1.50 6.82 1.44
CA ASP A 70 -1.07 8.21 1.63
C ASP A 70 -2.16 9.04 2.30
N HIS A 71 -3.43 8.79 1.96
CA HIS A 71 -4.57 9.40 2.67
C HIS A 71 -4.57 9.08 4.16
N LEU A 72 -4.48 7.80 4.53
CA LEU A 72 -4.44 7.38 5.94
C LEU A 72 -3.24 7.97 6.69
N ARG A 73 -2.08 7.99 6.04
CA ARG A 73 -0.85 8.55 6.61
C ARG A 73 -0.97 10.06 6.80
N GLU A 74 -1.32 10.81 5.77
CA GLU A 74 -1.20 12.27 5.82
C GLU A 74 -2.43 12.98 6.38
N TYR A 75 -3.62 12.48 6.09
CA TYR A 75 -4.86 13.09 6.55
C TYR A 75 -5.25 12.60 7.95
N HIS A 76 -5.19 11.28 8.19
CA HIS A 76 -5.53 10.71 9.50
C HIS A 76 -4.35 10.64 10.47
N LYS A 77 -3.14 10.97 10.00
CA LYS A 77 -1.89 10.85 10.76
C LYS A 77 -1.70 9.45 11.31
N GLU A 78 -2.19 8.42 10.61
CA GLU A 78 -1.99 7.04 11.04
C GLU A 78 -0.51 6.65 10.99
N ASP A 79 -0.12 5.87 11.97
CA ASP A 79 1.15 5.19 11.98
C ASP A 79 1.16 4.06 10.93
N ILE A 80 1.54 4.38 9.69
CA ILE A 80 1.76 3.40 8.59
C ILE A 80 3.13 3.67 7.94
N GLU A 81 3.91 2.62 7.72
CA GLU A 81 5.25 2.73 7.13
C GLU A 81 5.19 3.02 5.61
N LYS A 82 6.15 3.82 5.12
CA LYS A 82 6.37 4.00 3.68
C LYS A 82 7.21 2.83 3.15
N ARG A 83 6.73 2.13 2.12
CA ARG A 83 7.55 1.09 1.45
C ARG A 83 8.83 1.72 0.89
N GLY A 84 10.00 1.23 1.32
CA GLY A 84 11.30 1.57 0.73
C GLY A 84 11.95 2.89 1.20
N ALA A 85 11.40 3.55 2.23
CA ALA A 85 12.13 4.62 2.90
C ALA A 85 12.97 4.00 4.03
N GLY A 86 14.28 4.29 4.05
CA GLY A 86 15.17 3.91 5.14
C GLY A 86 14.69 4.48 6.48
N GLN A 87 15.09 3.81 7.56
CA GLN A 87 14.69 4.04 8.96
C GLN A 87 15.09 5.40 9.56
N GLU A 88 15.46 6.38 8.73
CA GLU A 88 15.99 7.66 9.20
C GLU A 88 14.85 8.67 9.38
N GLY A 89 14.36 8.74 10.63
CA GLY A 89 13.36 9.71 11.08
C GLY A 89 12.33 9.18 12.08
N ASP A 90 12.48 7.95 12.57
CA ASP A 90 11.38 7.15 13.14
C ASP A 90 10.79 7.73 14.45
N VAL A 91 11.58 8.29 15.38
CA VAL A 91 11.03 8.68 16.71
C VAL A 91 10.23 9.99 16.65
N ALA A 92 10.79 11.06 16.07
CA ALA A 92 10.11 12.35 15.93
C ALA A 92 8.90 12.24 14.99
N TRP A 93 8.99 11.39 13.96
CA TRP A 93 7.87 11.13 13.06
C TRP A 93 6.73 10.35 13.75
N LEU A 94 7.04 9.42 14.64
CA LEU A 94 6.04 8.68 15.42
C LEU A 94 5.32 9.55 16.47
N GLN A 95 6.00 10.51 17.08
CA GLN A 95 5.44 11.40 18.11
C GLN A 95 4.23 12.23 17.62
N GLY A 96 4.11 12.50 16.32
CA GLY A 96 2.98 13.22 15.72
C GLY A 96 1.89 12.34 15.11
N ARG A 97 1.96 11.01 15.29
CA ARG A 97 1.07 10.05 14.63
C ARG A 97 0.14 9.36 15.63
N LYS A 98 -1.02 8.94 15.12
CA LYS A 98 -1.99 8.13 15.87
C LYS A 98 -1.48 6.70 15.94
N VAL A 99 -0.76 6.40 17.02
CA VAL A 99 -0.38 5.05 17.40
C VAL A 99 -1.47 4.48 18.32
N SER A 100 -2.09 3.38 17.92
CA SER A 100 -3.07 2.68 18.77
C SER A 100 -2.43 1.47 19.44
N TRP A 101 -2.75 1.30 20.72
CA TRP A 101 -2.33 0.18 21.56
C TRP A 101 -3.05 -1.13 21.26
N SER A 102 -4.28 -1.05 20.71
CA SER A 102 -5.15 -2.21 20.49
C SER A 102 -5.21 -2.70 19.04
N TRP A 103 -4.72 -1.90 18.09
CA TRP A 103 -4.69 -2.28 16.69
C TRP A 103 -3.56 -1.57 15.92
N TRP A 104 -3.18 -2.18 14.80
CA TRP A 104 -2.24 -1.61 13.84
C TRP A 104 -2.75 -1.83 12.42
N ARG A 105 -2.32 -1.01 11.47
CA ARG A 105 -2.71 -1.17 10.07
C ARG A 105 -1.59 -1.81 9.28
N CYS A 106 -1.91 -2.89 8.57
CA CYS A 106 -0.91 -3.58 7.75
C CYS A 106 -0.37 -2.66 6.64
N SER A 107 0.95 -2.50 6.53
CA SER A 107 1.56 -1.65 5.50
C SER A 107 1.32 -2.17 4.07
N LYS A 108 1.08 -3.48 3.92
CA LYS A 108 0.78 -4.10 2.62
C LYS A 108 -0.68 -4.08 2.25
N CYS A 109 -1.56 -4.56 3.13
CA CYS A 109 -3.00 -4.71 2.83
C CYS A 109 -3.84 -3.50 3.23
N LEU A 110 -3.32 -2.61 4.09
CA LEU A 110 -4.04 -1.50 4.71
C LEU A 110 -5.28 -1.90 5.53
N ARG A 111 -5.43 -3.20 5.84
CA ARG A 111 -6.44 -3.69 6.76
C ARG A 111 -6.04 -3.37 8.20
N ARG A 112 -7.04 -3.02 9.01
CA ARG A 112 -6.92 -2.87 10.46
C ARG A 112 -6.79 -4.25 11.11
N VAL A 113 -5.67 -4.49 11.78
CA VAL A 113 -5.35 -5.73 12.48
C VAL A 113 -5.42 -5.44 13.97
N HIS A 114 -6.30 -6.15 14.68
CA HIS A 114 -6.41 -6.02 16.13
C HIS A 114 -5.39 -6.94 16.81
N ILE A 115 -4.68 -6.38 17.80
CA ILE A 115 -3.55 -7.04 18.47
C ILE A 115 -4.03 -8.18 19.37
N ASP A 116 -5.20 -8.03 19.98
CA ASP A 116 -5.85 -9.08 20.80
C ASP A 116 -6.14 -10.37 20.01
N ARG A 117 -6.51 -10.25 18.73
CA ARG A 117 -6.96 -11.38 17.89
C ARG A 117 -5.86 -11.98 17.02
N SER A 118 -4.99 -11.15 16.47
CA SER A 118 -3.99 -11.58 15.49
C SER A 118 -2.57 -11.18 15.90
N GLY A 119 -2.42 -10.62 17.11
CA GLY A 119 -1.14 -10.09 17.57
C GLY A 119 -0.59 -9.05 16.59
N TYR A 120 0.67 -9.24 16.28
CA TYR A 120 1.41 -8.37 15.37
C TYR A 120 1.59 -8.99 13.99
N GLU A 121 0.75 -9.93 13.58
CA GLU A 121 0.79 -10.53 12.25
C GLU A 121 -0.50 -10.23 11.48
N CYS A 122 -0.35 -9.79 10.22
CA CYS A 122 -1.51 -9.58 9.36
C CYS A 122 -2.03 -10.93 8.85
N PRO A 123 -3.30 -11.32 9.11
CA PRO A 123 -3.80 -12.63 8.70
C PRO A 123 -3.97 -12.77 7.19
N ASP A 124 -4.05 -11.67 6.44
CA ASP A 124 -4.27 -11.73 4.98
C ASP A 124 -2.97 -11.98 4.21
N CYS A 125 -1.86 -11.37 4.65
CA CYS A 125 -0.59 -11.41 3.93
C CYS A 125 0.61 -11.88 4.76
N ARG A 126 0.37 -12.29 6.02
CA ARG A 126 1.36 -12.74 6.99
C ARG A 126 2.52 -11.78 7.21
N THR A 127 2.33 -10.51 6.88
CA THR A 127 3.33 -9.47 7.15
C THR A 127 3.27 -9.14 8.64
N SER A 128 4.39 -9.24 9.34
CA SER A 128 4.49 -8.80 10.74
C SER A 128 4.51 -7.27 10.82
N CYS A 129 3.91 -6.72 11.86
CA CYS A 129 4.17 -5.36 12.32
C CYS A 129 5.65 -5.21 12.62
N GLN A 130 6.21 -4.06 12.29
CA GLN A 130 7.62 -3.77 12.44
C GLN A 130 7.98 -3.63 13.93
N VAL A 131 9.17 -4.09 14.31
CA VAL A 131 9.63 -4.16 15.71
C VAL A 131 9.53 -2.80 16.42
N ARG A 132 10.05 -1.72 15.81
CA ARG A 132 9.98 -0.35 16.35
C ARG A 132 8.58 0.14 16.69
N ARG A 133 7.60 -0.31 15.91
CA ARG A 133 6.18 0.02 16.08
C ARG A 133 5.50 -0.82 17.15
N LYS A 134 5.98 -2.06 17.37
CA LYS A 134 5.60 -2.86 18.53
C LYS A 134 6.14 -2.20 19.80
N GLU A 135 7.40 -1.76 19.79
CA GLU A 135 8.02 -1.06 20.92
C GLU A 135 7.28 0.25 21.26
N ALA A 136 6.91 1.05 20.26
CA ALA A 136 6.11 2.26 20.46
C ALA A 136 4.72 1.99 21.05
N ARG A 137 4.22 0.75 20.96
CA ARG A 137 2.93 0.26 21.49
C ARG A 137 3.08 -0.54 22.79
N GLN A 138 4.29 -0.64 23.36
CA GLN A 138 4.54 -1.30 24.64
C GLN A 138 5.05 -0.33 25.72
N ARG A 139 5.25 0.95 25.37
CA ARG A 139 5.89 1.97 26.22
C ARG A 139 4.91 2.87 27.01
N ASP A 140 3.63 2.52 27.07
CA ASP A 140 2.54 3.21 27.77
C ASP A 140 1.64 2.14 28.40
#